data_AF-A0A2M7KNH3-F1
#
_entry.id   AF-A0A2M7KNH3-F1
#
_cell.length_a   1.000
_cell.length_b   1.000
_cell.length_c   1.000
_cell.angle_alpha   90.00
_cell.angle_beta   90.00
_cell.angle_gamma   90.00
#
_symmetry.space_group_name_H-M   'P 1'
#
loop_
_entity.id
_entity.type
_entity.pdbx_description
1 polymer ?
#
loop_
_entity_poly.entity_id
_entity_poly.type
_entity_poly.pdbx_seq_one_letter_code
_entity_poly.pdbx_strand_id
1 'polypeptide(L)'
;MNAAEFVAKWQDVALTEQSAAQQHFLDLCDVVGHPEPAAVDPKGEWFTFERGAARRGGGDGWDPDMADEEVLEKLLALNLERA
;
A
#
# COMPACT_ATOMS: atom_id res chain seq x y z
N MET A 1 -18.80 15.86 4.41
CA MET A 1 -17.89 16.55 5.35
C MET A 1 -17.25 17.70 4.60
N ASN A 2 -17.15 18.89 5.19
CA ASN A 2 -16.38 20.00 4.61
C ASN A 2 -14.98 20.09 5.23
N ALA A 3 -14.08 20.88 4.64
CA ALA A 3 -12.69 20.99 5.10
C ALA A 3 -12.55 21.44 6.57
N ALA A 4 -13.42 22.34 7.04
CA ALA A 4 -13.36 22.81 8.43
C ALA A 4 -13.78 21.71 9.42
N GLU A 5 -14.81 20.92 9.08
CA GLU A 5 -15.26 19.77 9.87
C GLU A 5 -14.19 18.69 9.95
N PHE A 6 -13.48 18.45 8.84
CA PHE A 6 -12.37 17.49 8.78
C PHE A 6 -11.25 17.90 9.73
N VAL A 7 -10.77 19.15 9.64
CA VAL A 7 -9.73 19.65 10.56
C VAL A 7 -10.21 19.57 12.00
N ALA A 8 -11.45 19.99 12.28
CA ALA A 8 -12.01 19.95 13.62
C ALA A 8 -12.04 18.53 14.22
N LYS A 9 -12.37 17.52 13.41
CA LYS A 9 -12.41 16.12 13.81
C LYS A 9 -11.01 15.55 14.08
N TRP A 10 -10.05 15.84 13.22
CA TRP A 10 -8.75 15.16 13.22
C TRP A 10 -7.64 15.89 14.00
N GLN A 11 -7.80 17.17 14.33
CA GLN A 11 -6.79 17.96 15.04
C GLN A 11 -6.47 17.47 16.47
N ASP A 12 -7.40 16.79 17.13
CA ASP A 12 -7.28 16.37 18.54
C ASP A 12 -7.29 14.83 18.71
N VAL A 13 -7.11 14.09 17.61
CA VAL A 13 -7.10 12.64 17.64
C VAL A 13 -5.78 12.13 18.19
N ALA A 14 -5.84 11.41 19.31
CA ALA A 14 -4.69 10.74 19.94
C ALA A 14 -4.53 9.26 19.56
N LEU A 15 -5.26 8.80 18.53
CA LEU A 15 -5.13 7.43 18.00
C LEU A 15 -3.79 7.27 17.28
N THR A 16 -3.29 6.04 17.22
CA THR A 16 -2.09 5.76 16.40
C THR A 16 -2.40 5.95 14.91
N GLU A 17 -1.38 6.24 14.12
CA GLU A 17 -1.50 6.37 12.66
C GLU A 17 -2.19 5.16 12.05
N GLN A 18 -1.80 3.96 12.48
CA GLN A 18 -2.36 2.70 11.98
C GLN A 18 -3.86 2.57 12.31
N SER A 19 -4.26 2.90 13.54
CA SER A 19 -5.66 2.77 13.99
C SER A 19 -6.58 3.79 13.33
N ALA A 20 -6.07 4.98 12.97
CA ALA A 20 -6.84 6.07 12.40
C ALA A 20 -6.89 6.09 10.87
N ALA A 21 -5.89 5.48 10.20
CA ALA A 21 -5.64 5.68 8.77
C ALA A 21 -6.87 5.45 7.87
N GLN A 22 -7.61 4.36 8.07
CA GLN A 22 -8.74 4.02 7.20
C GLN A 22 -9.87 5.05 7.33
N GLN A 23 -10.30 5.37 8.55
CA GLN A 23 -11.35 6.36 8.77
C GLN A 23 -10.93 7.76 8.31
N HIS A 24 -9.67 8.15 8.55
CA HIS A 24 -9.14 9.44 8.08
C HIS A 24 -9.17 9.54 6.55
N PHE A 25 -8.81 8.46 5.85
CA PHE A 25 -8.86 8.44 4.40
C PHE A 25 -10.30 8.49 3.85
N LEU A 26 -11.25 7.77 4.47
CA LEU A 26 -12.66 7.82 4.05
C LEU A 26 -13.25 9.22 4.22
N ASP A 27 -12.98 9.87 5.35
CA ASP A 27 -13.40 11.25 5.58
C ASP A 27 -12.79 12.22 4.55
N LEU A 28 -11.54 11.96 4.12
CA LEU A 28 -10.89 12.76 3.09
C LEU A 28 -11.56 12.60 1.72
N CYS A 29 -11.98 11.37 1.36
CA CYS A 29 -12.76 11.11 0.15
C CYS A 29 -14.04 11.95 0.12
N ASP A 30 -14.78 12.01 1.24
CA ASP A 30 -15.98 12.83 1.39
C ASP A 30 -15.69 14.33 1.23
N VAL A 31 -14.59 14.83 1.83
CA VAL A 31 -14.17 16.24 1.68
C VAL A 31 -13.90 16.63 0.22
N VAL A 32 -13.28 15.75 -0.56
CA VAL A 32 -12.92 16.04 -1.96
C VAL A 32 -13.99 15.60 -2.97
N GLY A 33 -15.09 15.01 -2.51
CA GLY A 33 -16.16 14.49 -3.37
C GLY A 33 -15.75 13.27 -4.20
N HIS A 34 -14.76 12.51 -3.75
CA HIS A 34 -14.34 11.25 -4.38
C HIS A 34 -15.11 10.08 -3.74
N PRO A 35 -15.58 9.08 -4.52
CA PRO A 35 -16.25 7.92 -3.94
C PRO A 35 -15.30 7.07 -3.06
N GLU A 36 -15.84 6.45 -2.02
CA GLU A 36 -15.04 5.61 -1.12
C GLU A 36 -14.52 4.35 -1.85
N PRO A 37 -13.37 3.78 -1.43
CA PRO A 37 -12.78 2.59 -2.06
C PRO A 37 -13.77 1.43 -2.26
N ALA A 38 -14.49 1.03 -1.20
CA ALA A 38 -15.44 -0.07 -1.26
C ALA A 38 -16.67 0.21 -2.15
N ALA A 39 -16.97 1.47 -2.46
CA ALA A 39 -18.09 1.84 -3.33
C ALA A 39 -17.76 1.64 -4.81
N VAL A 40 -16.50 1.89 -5.21
CA VAL A 40 -16.04 1.72 -6.60
C VAL A 40 -15.34 0.39 -6.85
N ASP A 41 -14.78 -0.22 -5.80
CA ASP A 41 -14.10 -1.50 -5.85
C ASP A 41 -14.47 -2.40 -4.66
N PRO A 42 -15.70 -2.95 -4.64
CA PRO A 42 -16.17 -3.79 -3.53
C PRO A 42 -15.37 -5.09 -3.33
N LYS A 43 -14.64 -5.51 -4.37
CA LYS A 43 -13.82 -6.74 -4.35
C LYS A 43 -12.35 -6.45 -4.01
N GLY A 44 -11.94 -5.19 -4.03
CA GLY A 44 -10.58 -4.76 -3.75
C GLY A 44 -9.56 -5.17 -4.80
N GLU A 45 -9.94 -5.20 -6.08
CA GLU A 45 -9.06 -5.59 -7.18
C GLU A 45 -8.06 -4.49 -7.58
N TRP A 46 -8.40 -3.21 -7.44
CA TRP A 46 -7.62 -2.09 -7.98
C TRP A 46 -7.54 -0.84 -7.07
N PHE A 47 -8.49 -0.62 -6.17
CA PHE A 47 -8.54 0.51 -5.24
C PHE A 47 -9.14 0.08 -3.91
N THR A 48 -8.29 -0.53 -3.06
CA THR A 48 -8.63 -0.94 -1.69
C THR A 48 -7.45 -0.70 -0.77
N PHE A 49 -7.74 -0.65 0.53
CA PHE A 49 -6.70 -0.67 1.56
C PHE A 49 -5.97 -2.02 1.54
N GLU A 50 -4.67 -1.98 1.83
CA GLU A 50 -3.89 -3.20 2.06
C GLU A 50 -3.92 -4.21 0.89
N ARG A 51 -4.12 -3.74 -0.36
CA ARG A 51 -4.30 -4.54 -1.60
C ARG A 51 -3.20 -5.60 -1.87
N GLY A 52 -2.10 -5.58 -1.11
CA GLY A 52 -0.93 -6.42 -1.34
C GLY A 52 -0.20 -5.99 -2.63
N ALA A 53 1.09 -5.72 -2.53
CA ALA A 53 1.89 -5.58 -3.74
C ALA A 53 2.30 -6.98 -4.21
N ALA A 54 1.91 -7.35 -5.43
CA ALA A 54 2.60 -8.44 -6.11
C ALA A 54 4.07 -8.02 -6.23
N ARG A 55 5.01 -8.81 -5.67
CA ARG A 55 6.42 -8.60 -5.96
C ARG A 55 6.59 -8.72 -7.47
N ARG A 56 7.00 -7.64 -8.15
CA ARG A 56 7.42 -7.76 -9.55
C ARG A 56 8.68 -8.62 -9.58
N GLY A 57 8.58 -9.81 -10.18
CA GLY A 57 9.57 -10.86 -10.06
C GLY A 57 9.16 -11.86 -8.97
N GLY A 58 8.09 -12.61 -9.23
CA GLY A 58 7.68 -13.74 -8.41
C GLY A 58 8.65 -14.92 -8.58
N GLY A 59 9.87 -14.77 -8.09
CA GLY A 59 10.62 -15.93 -7.67
C GLY A 59 10.14 -16.34 -6.29
N ASP A 60 10.12 -17.64 -6.03
CA ASP A 60 10.43 -18.14 -4.69
C ASP A 60 11.58 -17.27 -4.17
N GLY A 61 11.47 -16.76 -2.94
CA GLY A 61 12.47 -15.86 -2.39
C GLY A 61 13.90 -16.41 -2.54
N TRP A 62 14.89 -15.60 -2.21
CA TRP A 62 16.24 -16.12 -2.06
C TRP A 62 16.18 -17.23 -1.00
N ASP A 63 16.56 -18.45 -1.37
CA ASP A 63 16.65 -19.54 -0.42
C ASP A 63 17.69 -19.12 0.63
N PRO A 64 17.34 -19.10 1.93
CA PRO A 64 18.23 -18.64 2.98
C PRO A 64 19.52 -19.47 3.09
N ASP A 65 19.55 -20.68 2.51
CA ASP A 65 20.71 -21.56 2.49
C ASP A 65 21.57 -21.41 1.22
N MET A 66 21.24 -20.48 0.32
CA MET A 66 22.08 -20.17 -0.85
C MET A 66 23.46 -19.64 -0.42
N ALA A 67 24.50 -20.09 -1.10
CA ALA A 67 25.82 -19.50 -0.96
C ALA A 67 25.86 -18.07 -1.55
N ASP A 68 26.71 -17.21 -1.00
CA ASP A 68 26.85 -15.81 -1.43
C ASP A 68 27.18 -15.72 -2.94
N GLU A 69 27.99 -16.63 -3.48
CA GLU A 69 28.31 -16.68 -4.90
C GLU A 69 27.07 -16.92 -5.76
N GLU A 70 26.19 -17.84 -5.34
CA GLU A 70 24.94 -18.14 -6.03
C GLU A 70 23.99 -16.92 -5.99
N VAL A 71 24.00 -16.18 -4.87
CA VAL A 71 23.25 -14.93 -4.75
C VAL A 71 23.72 -13.91 -5.79
N LEU A 72 25.04 -13.71 -5.88
CA LEU A 72 25.65 -12.74 -6.78
C LEU A 72 25.43 -13.08 -8.27
N GLU A 73 25.54 -14.35 -8.65
CA GLU A 73 25.29 -14.80 -10.02
C GLU A 73 23.85 -14.54 -10.46
N LYS A 74 22.88 -14.90 -9.61
CA LYS A 74 21.46 -14.68 -9.89
C LYS A 74 21.11 -13.18 -9.91
N LEU A 75 21.76 -12.36 -9.08
CA LEU A 75 21.62 -10.90 -9.15
C LEU A 75 22.17 -10.32 -10.45
N LEU A 76 23.33 -10.80 -10.91
CA LEU A 76 23.93 -10.34 -12.17
C LEU A 76 23.02 -10.67 -13.36
N ALA A 77 22.50 -11.89 -13.44
CA ALA A 77 21.57 -12.31 -14.48
C ALA A 77 20.31 -11.41 -14.53
N LEU A 78 19.69 -11.16 -13.37
CA LEU A 78 18.51 -10.31 -13.27
C LEU A 78 18.78 -8.85 -13.69
N ASN A 79 19.97 -8.32 -13.44
CA ASN A 79 20.34 -6.97 -13.87
C ASN A 79 20.57 -6.90 -15.39
N LEU A 80 21.15 -7.94 -15.98
CA LEU A 80 21.35 -8.02 -17.43
C LEU A 80 20.03 -8.13 -18.20
N GLU A 81 19.02 -8.84 -17.66
CA GLU A 81 17.69 -8.94 -18.27
C GLU A 81 16.88 -7.64 -18.23
N ARG A 82 17.25 -6.71 -17.33
CA ARG A 82 16.56 -5.43 -17.13
C ARG A 82 17.21 -4.25 -17.88
N ALA A 83 18.38 -4.45 -18.49
CA ALA A 83 19.12 -3.46 -19.27
C ALA A 83 18.78 -3.52 -20.76
#